data_AF-A0A3N1GTL5-F1
#
_entry.id   AF-A0A3N1GTL5-F1
#
_cell.length_a   1.000
_cell.length_b   1.000
_cell.length_c   1.000
_cell.angle_alpha   90.00
_cell.angle_beta   90.00
_cell.angle_gamma   90.00
#
_symmetry.space_group_name_H-M   'P 1'
#
loop_
_entity.id
_entity.type
_entity.pdbx_description
1 polymer ?
#
loop_
_entity_poly.entity_id
_entity_poly.type
_entity_poly.pdbx_seq_one_letter_code
_entity_poly.pdbx_strand_id
1 'polypeptide(L)'
;MVDDRGDVPVSEHMFYLADTGINLRPPHDSTNGLASVHPGGIVVFTGISCGPVRVTVDARDAPPSTADTEAWDEVLEVSVHAPVGRMVVSGVFSDAPELPVLTTAGPGDYRVRLHARGRDTAIDLGVLEPVEDYLVIAWPAQLAPETSLKNTDSYGAGRRRARRRGPAPATGAEDRQAALRARLRARLQAEDDKFHQHQRDNG
;
A
#
# COMPACT_ATOMS: atom_id res chain seq x y z
N MET A 1 1.79 0.70 24.91
CA MET A 1 2.43 1.54 23.88
C MET A 1 1.85 1.06 22.57
N VAL A 2 1.36 1.96 21.72
CA VAL A 2 0.87 1.57 20.39
C VAL A 2 2.10 1.23 19.55
N ASP A 3 2.08 0.09 18.87
CA ASP A 3 3.15 -0.31 17.95
C ASP A 3 3.14 0.65 16.75
N ASP A 4 4.31 1.06 16.28
CA ASP A 4 4.42 1.92 15.10
C ASP A 4 4.37 1.10 13.80
N ARG A 5 4.41 -0.24 13.91
CA ARG A 5 4.39 -1.19 12.80
C ARG A 5 3.24 -2.17 12.93
N GLY A 6 2.60 -2.48 11.80
CA GLY A 6 1.45 -3.37 11.77
C GLY A 6 1.14 -3.88 10.37
N ASP A 7 0.40 -4.99 10.31
CA ASP A 7 -0.05 -5.56 9.05
C ASP A 7 -1.41 -4.93 8.68
N VAL A 8 -1.48 -4.37 7.48
CA VAL A 8 -2.65 -3.67 6.94
C VAL A 8 -3.29 -4.53 5.86
N PRO A 9 -4.58 -4.87 5.95
CA PRO A 9 -5.27 -5.62 4.92
C PRO A 9 -5.47 -4.74 3.67
N VAL A 10 -5.05 -5.27 2.53
CA VAL A 10 -5.16 -4.64 1.22
C VAL A 10 -6.25 -5.32 0.40
N SER A 11 -6.96 -4.51 -0.36
CA SER A 11 -7.90 -4.96 -1.39
C SER A 11 -7.85 -4.01 -2.58
N GLU A 12 -8.10 -4.53 -3.77
CA GLU A 12 -8.11 -3.74 -5.02
C GLU A 12 -6.81 -2.94 -5.25
N HIS A 13 -5.67 -3.53 -4.89
CA HIS A 13 -4.36 -2.88 -5.00
C HIS A 13 -4.20 -1.61 -4.18
N MET A 14 -4.93 -1.45 -3.07
CA MET A 14 -4.81 -0.25 -2.28
C MET A 14 -5.07 -0.42 -0.79
N PHE A 15 -4.51 0.51 -0.03
CA PHE A 15 -4.90 0.86 1.34
C PHE A 15 -4.96 2.39 1.46
N TYR A 16 -5.48 2.90 2.57
CA TYR A 16 -5.78 4.31 2.76
C TYR A 16 -4.99 4.93 3.90
N LEU A 17 -4.67 6.21 3.73
CA LEU A 17 -4.41 7.16 4.80
C LEU A 17 -5.60 8.12 4.82
N ALA A 18 -6.48 8.03 5.79
CA ALA A 18 -7.74 8.77 5.78
C ALA A 18 -7.97 9.51 7.10
N ASP A 19 -8.30 10.80 7.00
CA ASP A 19 -8.79 11.56 8.13
C ASP A 19 -10.21 11.11 8.52
N THR A 20 -10.60 11.39 9.75
CA THR A 20 -11.87 10.91 10.31
C THR A 20 -13.05 11.40 9.47
N GLY A 21 -13.91 10.45 9.06
CA GLY A 21 -15.10 10.73 8.26
C GLY A 21 -14.84 10.92 6.75
N ILE A 22 -13.59 10.76 6.30
CA ILE A 22 -13.24 10.88 4.88
C ILE A 22 -13.47 9.56 4.15
N ASN A 23 -14.06 9.65 2.96
CA ASN A 23 -14.26 8.52 2.05
C ASN A 23 -13.54 8.80 0.73
N LEU A 24 -12.50 8.02 0.45
CA LEU A 24 -11.63 8.17 -0.70
C LEU A 24 -12.22 7.48 -1.93
N ARG A 25 -13.16 8.15 -2.60
CA ARG A 25 -13.85 7.60 -3.78
C ARG A 25 -13.02 7.73 -5.07
N PRO A 26 -13.20 6.82 -6.04
CA PRO A 26 -12.68 6.97 -7.39
C PRO A 26 -13.20 8.25 -8.09
N PRO A 27 -12.51 8.73 -9.15
CA PRO A 27 -11.30 8.16 -9.75
C PRO A 27 -10.04 8.44 -8.91
N HIS A 28 -9.09 7.50 -8.94
CA HIS A 28 -7.78 7.68 -8.32
C HIS A 28 -6.73 8.07 -9.36
N ASP A 29 -5.93 9.08 -9.03
CA ASP A 29 -4.79 9.50 -9.83
C ASP A 29 -3.59 8.56 -9.58
N SER A 30 -3.16 7.84 -10.61
CA SER A 30 -1.99 6.96 -10.53
C SER A 30 -0.77 7.48 -11.30
N THR A 31 -0.65 8.79 -11.57
CA THR A 31 0.44 9.35 -12.39
C THR A 31 1.82 9.31 -11.75
N ASN A 32 1.92 9.36 -10.43
CA ASN A 32 3.19 9.16 -9.74
C ASN A 32 3.53 7.68 -9.55
N GLY A 33 2.56 6.77 -9.73
CA GLY A 33 2.71 5.31 -9.63
C GLY A 33 2.63 4.74 -8.22
N LEU A 34 2.55 5.56 -7.16
CA LEU A 34 2.51 5.10 -5.78
C LEU A 34 1.28 5.59 -5.00
N ALA A 35 0.77 6.79 -5.25
CA ALA A 35 -0.33 7.34 -4.46
C ALA A 35 -1.28 8.26 -5.24
N SER A 36 -2.52 8.34 -4.80
CA SER A 36 -3.52 9.32 -5.23
C SER A 36 -3.91 10.19 -4.04
N VAL A 37 -3.71 11.50 -4.14
CA VAL A 37 -4.09 12.46 -3.08
C VAL A 37 -5.53 12.91 -3.30
N HIS A 38 -6.31 12.95 -2.23
CA HIS A 38 -7.68 13.46 -2.19
C HIS A 38 -7.84 14.46 -1.04
N PRO A 39 -8.91 15.27 -1.02
CA PRO A 39 -9.26 16.05 0.16
C PRO A 39 -9.41 15.14 1.39
N GLY A 40 -8.60 15.37 2.44
CA GLY A 40 -8.67 14.61 3.68
C GLY A 40 -7.98 13.24 3.69
N GLY A 41 -7.28 12.84 2.62
CA GLY A 41 -6.56 11.57 2.64
C GLY A 41 -5.81 11.20 1.37
N ILE A 42 -5.16 10.05 1.42
CA ILE A 42 -4.28 9.52 0.38
C ILE A 42 -4.62 8.05 0.17
N VAL A 43 -4.80 7.65 -1.09
CA VAL A 43 -4.83 6.25 -1.50
C VAL A 43 -3.41 5.82 -1.84
N VAL A 44 -2.93 4.73 -1.25
CA VAL A 44 -1.61 4.16 -1.54
C VAL A 44 -1.79 2.89 -2.36
N PHE A 45 -1.06 2.77 -3.47
CA PHE A 45 -1.17 1.64 -4.39
C PHE A 45 -0.17 0.52 -4.07
N THR A 46 -0.63 -0.72 -4.13
CA THR A 46 0.15 -1.94 -3.84
C THR A 46 0.34 -2.80 -5.08
N GLY A 47 1.42 -3.58 -5.10
CA GLY A 47 1.67 -4.54 -6.18
C GLY A 47 0.70 -5.72 -6.13
N ILE A 48 0.51 -6.27 -4.94
CA ILE A 48 -0.50 -7.30 -4.63
C ILE A 48 -1.91 -6.76 -4.89
N SER A 49 -2.82 -7.66 -5.29
CA SER A 49 -4.24 -7.33 -5.46
C SER A 49 -5.02 -7.40 -4.14
N CYS A 50 -4.66 -8.35 -3.26
CA CYS A 50 -5.22 -8.46 -1.91
C CYS A 50 -4.30 -9.25 -0.96
N GLY A 51 -4.52 -9.09 0.35
CA GLY A 51 -3.70 -9.73 1.39
C GLY A 51 -3.09 -8.69 2.34
N PRO A 52 -2.28 -9.09 3.32
CA PRO A 52 -1.64 -8.15 4.22
C PRO A 52 -0.41 -7.50 3.58
N VAL A 53 -0.19 -6.22 3.88
CA VAL A 53 1.11 -5.53 3.68
C VAL A 53 1.61 -5.04 5.02
N ARG A 54 2.92 -4.86 5.14
CA ARG A 54 3.48 -4.35 6.39
C ARG A 54 3.67 -2.85 6.32
N VAL A 55 3.07 -2.12 7.24
CA VAL A 55 3.16 -0.66 7.29
C VAL A 55 3.83 -0.23 8.59
N THR A 56 4.74 0.73 8.49
CA THR A 56 5.34 1.43 9.61
C THR A 56 4.97 2.91 9.53
N VAL A 57 4.54 3.48 10.64
CA VAL A 57 4.07 4.86 10.77
C VAL A 57 5.05 5.66 11.61
N ASP A 58 5.49 6.79 11.09
CA ASP A 58 6.42 7.69 11.76
C ASP A 58 5.85 9.12 11.71
N ALA A 59 5.08 9.48 12.72
CA ALA A 59 4.54 10.83 12.86
C ALA A 59 5.56 11.73 13.55
N ARG A 60 5.88 12.86 12.93
CA ARG A 60 6.93 13.79 13.38
C ARG A 60 6.44 15.23 13.42
N ASP A 61 7.07 16.04 14.26
CA ASP A 61 6.81 17.49 14.31
C ASP A 61 7.58 18.29 13.25
N ALA A 62 8.56 17.65 12.57
CA ALA A 62 9.46 18.29 11.62
C ALA A 62 9.88 17.31 10.50
N PRO A 63 10.29 17.81 9.31
CA PRO A 63 10.77 16.96 8.23
C PRO A 63 11.99 16.12 8.65
N PRO A 64 12.12 14.87 8.15
CA PRO A 64 13.35 14.11 8.30
C PRO A 64 14.53 14.85 7.65
N SER A 65 15.69 14.85 8.31
CA SER A 65 16.92 15.50 7.83
C SER A 65 17.44 14.93 6.51
N THR A 66 17.15 13.65 6.25
CA THR A 66 17.54 12.94 5.03
C THR A 66 16.38 12.09 4.52
N ALA A 67 16.41 11.76 3.23
CA ALA A 67 15.58 10.71 2.67
C ALA A 67 16.44 9.45 2.55
N ASP A 68 16.11 8.41 3.31
CA ASP A 68 16.70 7.09 3.11
C ASP A 68 16.05 6.48 1.86
N THR A 69 16.79 6.46 0.75
CA THR A 69 16.33 5.92 -0.53
C THR A 69 17.03 4.62 -0.91
N GLU A 70 18.07 4.21 -0.18
CA GLU A 70 18.86 3.03 -0.54
C GLU A 70 18.06 1.73 -0.33
N ALA A 71 17.36 1.64 0.81
CA ALA A 71 16.62 0.43 1.22
C ALA A 71 15.22 0.27 0.58
N TRP A 72 14.81 1.19 -0.29
CA TRP A 72 13.43 1.31 -0.79
C TRP A 72 13.37 1.33 -2.31
N ASP A 73 12.31 0.79 -2.93
CA ASP A 73 12.19 0.74 -4.39
C ASP A 73 11.51 2.01 -4.95
N GLU A 74 10.60 2.59 -4.19
CA GLU A 74 9.90 3.83 -4.49
C GLU A 74 9.89 4.74 -3.24
N VAL A 75 10.12 6.03 -3.45
CA VAL A 75 10.01 7.05 -2.41
C VAL A 75 9.33 8.28 -3.01
N LEU A 76 8.15 8.62 -2.49
CA LEU A 76 7.31 9.72 -2.96
C LEU A 76 6.95 10.63 -1.80
N GLU A 77 7.03 11.93 -2.01
CA GLU A 77 6.44 12.90 -1.11
C GLU A 77 5.21 13.57 -1.73
N VAL A 78 4.14 13.68 -0.94
CA VAL A 78 2.90 14.35 -1.31
C VAL A 78 2.41 15.22 -0.14
N SER A 79 1.56 16.19 -0.44
CA SER A 79 0.93 17.03 0.58
C SER A 79 -0.55 16.70 0.68
N VAL A 80 -1.12 16.73 1.88
CA VAL A 80 -2.55 16.49 2.13
C VAL A 80 -3.06 17.45 3.20
N HIS A 81 -4.29 17.93 3.04
CA HIS A 81 -4.99 18.69 4.06
C HIS A 81 -5.84 17.74 4.91
N ALA A 82 -5.64 17.74 6.23
CA ALA A 82 -6.38 16.94 7.21
C ALA A 82 -7.35 17.85 7.98
N PRO A 83 -8.65 17.87 7.64
CA PRO A 83 -9.62 18.80 8.24
C PRO A 83 -9.92 18.55 9.73
N VAL A 84 -9.81 17.30 10.20
CA VAL A 84 -10.07 16.89 11.59
C VAL A 84 -8.76 16.60 12.32
N GLY A 85 -7.70 16.21 11.61
CA GLY A 85 -6.40 15.93 12.23
C GLY A 85 -6.39 14.62 13.01
N ARG A 86 -7.08 13.61 12.49
CA ARG A 86 -7.11 12.23 12.97
C ARG A 86 -6.92 11.27 11.79
N MET A 87 -5.90 11.54 10.98
CA MET A 87 -5.56 10.69 9.83
C MET A 87 -4.86 9.40 10.30
N VAL A 88 -5.42 8.27 9.89
CA VAL A 88 -4.91 6.93 10.23
C VAL A 88 -4.72 6.08 8.99
N VAL A 89 -3.91 5.02 9.11
CA VAL A 89 -3.80 3.98 8.09
C VAL A 89 -5.00 3.04 8.20
N SER A 90 -5.61 2.64 7.09
CA SER A 90 -6.69 1.65 7.07
C SER A 90 -6.71 0.80 5.80
N GLY A 91 -7.32 -0.38 5.88
CA GLY A 91 -7.71 -1.14 4.68
C GLY A 91 -8.94 -0.53 4.00
N VAL A 92 -9.25 -0.98 2.79
CA VAL A 92 -10.40 -0.50 2.00
C VAL A 92 -11.74 -0.93 2.60
N PHE A 93 -11.80 -2.18 3.07
CA PHE A 93 -13.01 -2.83 3.60
C PHE A 93 -12.81 -3.32 5.03
N SER A 94 -11.87 -2.73 5.75
CA SER A 94 -11.46 -3.17 7.08
C SER A 94 -11.27 -1.98 7.97
N ASP A 95 -11.49 -2.19 9.27
CA ASP A 95 -11.19 -1.19 10.28
C ASP A 95 -9.69 -0.86 10.26
N ALA A 96 -9.35 0.34 10.73
CA ALA A 96 -7.96 0.74 10.89
C ALA A 96 -7.28 -0.22 11.89
N PRO A 97 -6.10 -0.78 11.58
CA PRO A 97 -5.32 -1.49 12.57
C PRO A 97 -4.88 -0.54 13.69
N GLU A 98 -4.39 -1.09 14.80
CA GLU A 98 -3.84 -0.32 15.91
C GLU A 98 -2.48 0.33 15.53
N LEU A 99 -2.53 1.31 14.64
CA LEU A 99 -1.40 2.15 14.24
C LEU A 99 -1.59 3.60 14.74
N PRO A 100 -0.49 4.34 14.98
CA PRO A 100 -0.56 5.73 15.43
C PRO A 100 -1.28 6.64 14.43
N VAL A 101 -1.87 7.72 14.97
CA VAL A 101 -2.39 8.83 14.16
C VAL A 101 -1.23 9.57 13.49
N LEU A 102 -1.31 9.80 12.18
CA LEU A 102 -0.29 10.49 11.38
C LEU A 102 -0.23 11.99 11.65
N THR A 103 -1.36 12.58 12.05
CA THR A 103 -1.55 14.02 12.20
C THR A 103 -1.52 14.43 13.67
N THR A 104 -0.39 14.22 14.33
CA THR A 104 -0.22 14.46 15.77
C THR A 104 -0.39 15.94 16.17
N ALA A 105 -0.18 16.87 15.23
CA ALA A 105 -0.36 18.30 15.44
C ALA A 105 -1.82 18.80 15.26
N GLY A 106 -2.78 17.88 15.03
CA GLY A 106 -4.19 18.22 14.84
C GLY A 106 -4.55 18.64 13.41
N PRO A 107 -5.68 19.34 13.20
CA PRO A 107 -6.11 19.78 11.87
C PRO A 107 -5.07 20.65 11.16
N GLY A 108 -4.90 20.47 9.85
CA GLY A 108 -4.03 21.33 9.05
C GLY A 108 -3.41 20.64 7.84
N ASP A 109 -2.38 21.28 7.29
CA ASP A 109 -1.64 20.78 6.14
C ASP A 109 -0.45 19.92 6.59
N TYR A 110 -0.29 18.78 5.92
CA TYR A 110 0.75 17.82 6.20
C TYR A 110 1.51 17.45 4.94
N ARG A 111 2.81 17.24 5.09
CA ARG A 111 3.64 16.54 4.11
C ARG A 111 3.75 15.09 4.55
N VAL A 112 3.56 14.18 3.60
CA VAL A 112 3.65 12.74 3.79
C VAL A 112 4.71 12.18 2.85
N ARG A 113 5.70 11.49 3.39
CA ARG A 113 6.69 10.71 2.63
C ARG A 113 6.33 9.23 2.72
N LEU A 114 6.05 8.65 1.56
CA LEU A 114 5.77 7.24 1.36
C LEU A 114 7.02 6.55 0.83
N HIS A 115 7.47 5.53 1.52
CA HIS A 115 8.47 4.60 1.01
C HIS A 115 7.77 3.26 0.77
N ALA A 116 8.10 2.60 -0.33
CA ALA A 116 7.58 1.30 -0.65
C ALA A 116 8.68 0.39 -1.19
N ARG A 117 8.62 -0.90 -0.85
CA ARG A 117 9.46 -1.93 -1.44
C ARG A 117 8.72 -3.27 -1.55
N GLY A 118 9.18 -4.11 -2.47
CA GLY A 118 8.63 -5.45 -2.67
C GLY A 118 7.37 -5.52 -3.55
N ARG A 119 6.92 -4.39 -4.11
CA ARG A 119 5.73 -4.31 -4.99
C ARG A 119 5.85 -5.14 -6.28
N ASP A 120 7.06 -5.50 -6.66
CA ASP A 120 7.33 -6.36 -7.81
C ASP A 120 7.29 -7.87 -7.48
N THR A 121 7.14 -8.25 -6.20
CA THR A 121 7.24 -9.65 -5.74
C THR A 121 6.03 -10.49 -6.17
N ALA A 122 4.83 -9.92 -6.08
CA ALA A 122 3.57 -10.65 -6.24
C ALA A 122 2.50 -9.80 -6.96
N ILE A 123 2.90 -9.18 -8.07
CA ILE A 123 2.05 -8.29 -8.88
C ILE A 123 0.72 -8.98 -9.27
N ASP A 124 -0.40 -8.31 -9.01
CA ASP A 124 -1.77 -8.78 -9.29
C ASP A 124 -2.19 -10.01 -8.48
N LEU A 125 -1.34 -10.50 -7.56
CA LEU A 125 -1.59 -11.73 -6.82
C LEU A 125 -2.19 -11.43 -5.44
N GLY A 126 -2.95 -12.40 -4.93
CA GLY A 126 -3.36 -12.44 -3.53
C GLY A 126 -2.29 -13.14 -2.68
N VAL A 127 -1.97 -12.61 -1.51
CA VAL A 127 -0.97 -13.20 -0.59
C VAL A 127 -1.57 -13.45 0.81
N LEU A 128 -0.98 -14.40 1.53
CA LEU A 128 -1.36 -14.73 2.91
C LEU A 128 -0.44 -14.08 3.94
N GLU A 129 0.79 -13.76 3.54
CA GLU A 129 1.83 -13.15 4.37
C GLU A 129 2.34 -11.87 3.68
N PRO A 130 2.78 -10.85 4.46
CA PRO A 130 3.28 -9.61 3.88
C PRO A 130 4.55 -9.82 3.04
N VAL A 131 4.46 -9.44 1.76
CA VAL A 131 5.60 -9.40 0.82
C VAL A 131 5.97 -7.98 0.38
N GLU A 132 5.21 -6.98 0.85
CA GLU A 132 5.45 -5.56 0.61
C GLU A 132 5.60 -4.86 1.95
N ASP A 133 6.60 -3.97 2.04
CA ASP A 133 6.80 -3.08 3.18
C ASP A 133 6.54 -1.63 2.76
N TYR A 134 5.95 -0.87 3.66
CA TYR A 134 5.70 0.55 3.53
C TYR A 134 6.16 1.31 4.77
N LEU A 135 6.82 2.45 4.56
CA LEU A 135 7.11 3.43 5.62
C LEU A 135 6.41 4.75 5.30
N VAL A 136 5.50 5.15 6.19
CA VAL A 136 4.71 6.38 6.09
C VAL A 136 5.22 7.37 7.13
N ILE A 137 5.93 8.40 6.68
CA ILE A 137 6.39 9.50 7.54
C ILE A 137 5.50 10.71 7.30
N ALA A 138 4.92 11.30 8.35
CA ALA A 138 4.08 12.49 8.23
C ALA A 138 4.56 13.61 9.16
N TRP A 139 4.54 14.85 8.67
CA TRP A 139 4.85 16.03 9.48
C TRP A 139 4.05 17.26 9.02
N PRO A 140 3.75 18.22 9.93
CA PRO A 140 3.09 19.46 9.57
C PRO A 140 3.95 20.27 8.58
N ALA A 141 3.35 20.72 7.48
CA ALA A 141 4.02 21.53 6.47
C ALA A 141 3.02 22.19 5.53
N GLN A 142 3.38 23.34 4.95
CA GLN A 142 2.57 23.95 3.90
C GLN A 142 2.45 23.01 2.69
N LEU A 143 1.29 23.09 2.00
CA LEU A 143 1.08 22.33 0.78
C LEU A 143 2.14 22.68 -0.27
N ALA A 144 2.82 21.65 -0.75
CA ALA A 144 3.81 21.72 -1.82
C ALA A 144 3.50 20.68 -2.91
N PRO A 145 3.97 20.90 -4.16
CA PRO A 145 3.88 19.90 -5.23
C PRO A 145 4.47 18.54 -4.82
N GLU A 146 3.99 17.46 -5.43
CA GLU A 146 4.57 16.13 -5.21
C GLU A 146 6.04 16.08 -5.63
N THR A 147 6.82 15.21 -4.99
CA THR A 147 8.25 15.05 -5.27
C THR A 147 8.61 13.57 -5.26
N SER A 148 9.01 13.04 -6.42
CA SER A 148 9.51 11.68 -6.56
C SER A 148 10.99 11.66 -6.20
N LEU A 149 11.35 11.03 -5.07
CA LEU A 149 12.73 10.92 -4.60
C LEU A 149 13.42 9.65 -5.13
N LYS A 150 12.66 8.57 -5.35
CA LYS A 150 13.11 7.34 -6.02
C LYS A 150 11.92 6.65 -6.68
N ASN A 151 12.12 6.06 -7.86
CA ASN A 151 11.05 5.42 -8.62
C ASN A 151 11.49 4.22 -9.48
N THR A 152 12.03 3.20 -8.82
CA THR A 152 12.70 2.08 -9.51
C THR A 152 11.84 0.83 -9.71
N ASP A 153 10.67 0.72 -9.09
CA ASP A 153 9.83 -0.47 -9.23
C ASP A 153 9.14 -0.56 -10.60
N SER A 154 8.88 -1.80 -11.03
CA SER A 154 8.24 -2.08 -12.31
C SER A 154 6.72 -1.87 -12.26
N TYR A 155 6.11 -2.15 -11.11
CA TYR A 155 4.67 -1.97 -10.90
C TYR A 155 4.24 -0.51 -11.01
N GLY A 156 4.90 0.40 -10.28
CA GLY A 156 4.72 1.84 -10.36
C GLY A 156 5.02 2.35 -11.77
N ALA A 157 6.09 1.87 -12.42
CA ALA A 157 6.36 2.21 -13.82
C ALA A 157 5.21 1.79 -14.76
N GLY A 158 4.59 0.64 -14.51
CA GLY A 158 3.39 0.17 -15.20
C GLY A 158 2.21 1.13 -15.03
N ARG A 159 1.92 1.57 -13.79
CA ARG A 159 0.84 2.53 -13.49
C ARG A 159 1.04 3.87 -14.17
N ARG A 160 2.27 4.39 -14.15
CA ARG A 160 2.66 5.64 -14.84
C ARG A 160 2.43 5.55 -16.37
N ARG A 161 2.71 4.38 -16.96
CA ARG A 161 2.50 4.12 -18.40
C ARG A 161 1.03 3.93 -18.77
N ALA A 162 0.25 3.23 -17.95
CA ALA A 162 -1.17 2.95 -18.22
C ALA A 162 -1.98 4.24 -18.35
N ARG A 163 -1.77 5.23 -17.47
CA ARG A 163 -2.48 6.51 -17.54
C ARG A 163 -2.11 7.35 -18.77
N ARG A 164 -0.87 7.23 -19.29
CA ARG A 164 -0.47 7.82 -20.57
C ARG A 164 -1.18 7.21 -21.78
N ARG A 165 -1.72 5.99 -21.66
CA ARG A 165 -2.36 5.25 -22.75
C ARG A 165 -3.89 5.32 -22.75
N GLY A 166 -4.52 5.90 -21.72
CA GLY A 166 -5.97 5.78 -21.51
C GLY A 166 -6.37 4.38 -21.02
N PRO A 167 -7.61 4.17 -20.56
CA PRO A 167 -8.02 2.88 -19.97
C PRO A 167 -7.94 1.75 -21.01
N ALA A 168 -7.13 0.72 -20.72
CA ALA A 168 -7.15 -0.53 -21.46
C ALA A 168 -8.35 -1.38 -21.00
N PRO A 169 -8.98 -2.18 -21.88
CA PRO A 169 -10.11 -3.02 -21.52
C PRO A 169 -9.73 -4.05 -20.44
N ALA A 170 -10.64 -4.26 -19.47
CA ALA A 170 -10.44 -5.02 -18.24
C ALA A 170 -10.22 -6.54 -18.40
N THR A 171 -10.22 -7.06 -19.62
CA THR A 171 -10.34 -8.51 -19.90
C THR A 171 -9.11 -9.34 -19.51
N GLY A 172 -7.92 -8.74 -19.42
CA GLY A 172 -6.69 -9.50 -19.12
C GLY A 172 -6.42 -9.77 -17.64
N ALA A 173 -7.07 -9.06 -16.72
CA ALA A 173 -6.81 -9.18 -15.28
C ALA A 173 -7.53 -10.39 -14.66
N GLU A 174 -8.76 -10.65 -15.09
CA GLU A 174 -9.57 -11.77 -14.63
C GLU A 174 -8.94 -13.12 -14.99
N ASP A 175 -8.40 -13.24 -16.21
CA ASP A 175 -7.72 -14.45 -16.69
C ASP A 175 -6.42 -14.75 -15.91
N ARG A 176 -5.63 -13.71 -15.59
CA ARG A 176 -4.41 -13.87 -14.77
C ARG A 176 -4.75 -14.28 -13.35
N GLN A 177 -5.81 -13.72 -12.79
CA GLN A 177 -6.26 -14.02 -11.44
C GLN A 177 -6.85 -15.44 -11.33
N ALA A 178 -7.57 -15.89 -12.36
CA ALA A 178 -8.04 -17.27 -12.46
C ALA A 178 -6.86 -18.26 -12.58
N ALA A 179 -5.86 -17.95 -13.40
CA ALA A 179 -4.68 -18.80 -13.58
C ALA A 179 -3.84 -18.91 -12.31
N LEU A 180 -3.68 -17.82 -11.55
CA LEU A 180 -2.99 -17.87 -10.25
C LEU A 180 -3.77 -18.70 -9.24
N ARG A 181 -5.10 -18.48 -9.12
CA ARG A 181 -5.96 -19.25 -8.19
C ARG A 181 -5.87 -20.75 -8.44
N ALA A 182 -5.82 -21.17 -9.70
CA ALA A 182 -5.63 -22.57 -10.06
C ALA A 182 -4.27 -23.11 -9.60
N ARG A 183 -3.18 -22.33 -9.77
CA ARG A 183 -1.82 -22.72 -9.36
C ARG A 183 -1.69 -22.83 -7.83
N LEU A 184 -2.27 -21.90 -7.08
CA LEU A 184 -2.23 -21.93 -5.62
C LEU A 184 -3.02 -23.10 -5.05
N ARG A 185 -4.23 -23.37 -5.57
CA ARG A 185 -5.01 -24.56 -5.18
C ARG A 185 -4.25 -25.86 -5.46
N ALA A 186 -3.63 -25.97 -6.63
CA ALA A 186 -2.84 -27.15 -6.97
C ALA A 186 -1.65 -27.36 -6.02
N ARG A 187 -1.02 -26.27 -5.56
CA ARG A 187 0.10 -26.36 -4.62
C ARG A 187 -0.34 -26.77 -3.21
N LEU A 188 -1.42 -26.20 -2.70
CA LEU A 188 -1.98 -26.58 -1.40
C LEU A 188 -2.44 -28.04 -1.39
N GLN A 189 -3.10 -28.48 -2.46
CA GLN A 189 -3.52 -29.87 -2.62
C GLN A 189 -2.31 -30.83 -2.56
N ALA A 190 -1.23 -30.48 -3.26
CA ALA A 190 -0.01 -31.28 -3.28
C ALA A 190 0.72 -31.32 -1.92
N GLU A 191 0.59 -30.28 -1.10
CA GLU A 191 1.15 -30.25 0.26
C GLU A 191 0.32 -31.08 1.24
N ASP A 192 -1.01 -31.01 1.16
CA ASP A 192 -1.93 -31.85 1.94
C ASP A 192 -1.77 -33.34 1.61
N ASP A 193 -1.68 -33.68 0.32
CA ASP A 193 -1.48 -35.05 -0.15
C ASP A 193 -0.16 -35.63 0.39
N LYS A 194 0.92 -34.82 0.39
CA LYS A 194 2.22 -35.22 0.96
C LYS A 194 2.14 -35.45 2.46
N PHE A 195 1.43 -34.59 3.19
CA PHE A 195 1.23 -34.75 4.63
C PHE A 195 0.47 -36.03 4.97
N HIS A 196 -0.59 -36.34 4.21
CA HIS A 196 -1.41 -37.54 4.41
C HIS A 196 -0.72 -38.83 3.97
N GLN A 197 0.19 -38.77 3.00
CA GLN A 197 1.03 -39.90 2.62
C GLN A 197 2.07 -40.20 3.70
N HIS A 198 2.72 -39.17 4.24
CA HIS A 198 3.73 -39.33 5.29
C HIS A 198 3.17 -39.93 6.59
N GLN A 199 1.92 -39.62 6.96
CA GLN A 199 1.27 -40.24 8.12
C GLN A 199 0.87 -41.71 7.90
N ARG A 200 0.60 -42.11 6.65
CA ARG A 200 0.28 -43.50 6.31
C ARG A 200 1.51 -44.40 6.27
N ASP A 201 2.66 -43.85 5.91
CA ASP A 201 3.91 -44.61 5.80
C ASP A 201 4.64 -44.77 7.16
N ASN A 202 4.24 -44.01 8.19
CA ASN A 202 4.84 -43.99 9.53
C ASN A 202 3.93 -44.56 10.65
N GLY A 203 2.77 -45.12 10.31
CA GLY A 203 1.84 -45.77 11.25
C GLY A 203 1.72 -47.26 11.00
#